data_AF-A0A7C3UZ75-F1
#
_entry.id   AF-A0A7C3UZ75-F1
#
_cell.length_a   1.000
_cell.length_b   1.000
_cell.length_c   1.000
_cell.angle_alpha   90.00
_cell.angle_beta   90.00
_cell.angle_gamma   90.00
#
_symmetry.space_group_name_H-M   'P 1'
#
loop_
_entity.id
_entity.type
_entity.pdbx_description
1 polymer ?
#
loop_
_entity_poly.entity_id
_entity_poly.type
_entity_poly.pdbx_seq_one_letter_code
_entity_poly.pdbx_strand_id
1 'polypeptide(L)'
;QRYGVKNEPSINAINNMKMIAEKVFEPLRKGLGDRPIHISSFYRSKDLNDLVGGVSGLRPSQHMCTDTEAAMDLDNDSIELKPTNKEIFNYIKDNLEFDQLIWEFGDNENPDWVHVSYSGIKNRKQILRSFYRYGGVRYEKY
;
A
#
# COMPACT_ATOMS: atom_id res chain seq x y z
N GLN A 1 -14.83 -4.35 -7.88
CA GLN A 1 -14.60 -4.53 -9.32
C GLN A 1 -13.92 -3.27 -9.84
N ARG A 2 -12.91 -3.38 -10.71
CA ARG A 2 -12.28 -2.25 -11.43
C ARG A 2 -12.11 -2.67 -12.89
N TYR A 3 -12.42 -1.80 -13.85
CA TYR A 3 -12.38 -2.12 -15.29
C TYR A 3 -13.18 -3.37 -15.70
N GLY A 4 -14.30 -3.65 -15.02
CA GLY A 4 -15.09 -4.84 -15.31
C GLY A 4 -14.50 -6.17 -14.79
N VAL A 5 -13.28 -6.17 -14.25
CA VAL A 5 -12.60 -7.39 -13.77
C VAL A 5 -13.06 -7.78 -12.37
N LYS A 6 -13.38 -9.06 -12.21
CA LYS A 6 -13.75 -9.66 -10.92
C LYS A 6 -12.58 -9.54 -9.94
N ASN A 7 -12.83 -8.88 -8.82
CA ASN A 7 -11.81 -8.59 -7.80
C ASN A 7 -12.30 -9.08 -6.43
N GLU A 8 -12.49 -10.40 -6.31
CA GLU A 8 -12.98 -11.04 -5.10
C GLU A 8 -11.83 -11.77 -4.39
N PRO A 9 -11.55 -11.46 -3.11
CA PRO A 9 -10.50 -12.14 -2.36
C PRO A 9 -10.91 -13.55 -1.94
N SER A 10 -9.93 -14.44 -1.86
CA SER A 10 -10.09 -15.74 -1.18
C SER A 10 -10.16 -15.55 0.34
N ILE A 11 -10.56 -16.60 1.06
CA ILE A 11 -10.57 -16.60 2.54
C ILE A 11 -9.17 -16.29 3.11
N ASN A 12 -8.11 -16.84 2.49
CA ASN A 12 -6.74 -16.54 2.89
C ASN A 12 -6.39 -15.06 2.68
N ALA A 13 -6.74 -14.51 1.50
CA ALA A 13 -6.53 -13.10 1.22
C ALA A 13 -7.29 -12.20 2.21
N ILE A 14 -8.54 -12.56 2.57
CA ILE A 14 -9.32 -11.84 3.59
C ILE A 14 -8.60 -11.84 4.94
N ASN A 15 -8.01 -12.96 5.36
CA ASN A 15 -7.27 -13.02 6.63
C ASN A 15 -6.03 -12.10 6.61
N ASN A 16 -5.28 -12.09 5.51
CA ASN A 16 -4.13 -11.19 5.35
C ASN A 16 -4.55 -9.71 5.29
N MET A 17 -5.69 -9.41 4.65
CA MET A 17 -6.28 -8.07 4.64
C MET A 17 -6.67 -7.62 6.05
N LYS A 18 -7.31 -8.48 6.84
CA LYS A 18 -7.63 -8.18 8.25
C LYS A 18 -6.39 -7.92 9.07
N MET A 19 -5.34 -8.71 8.88
CA MET A 19 -4.06 -8.53 9.58
C MET A 19 -3.47 -7.13 9.34
N ILE A 20 -3.31 -6.69 8.09
CA ILE A 20 -2.77 -5.34 7.83
C ILE A 20 -3.72 -4.24 8.30
N ALA A 21 -5.04 -4.47 8.27
CA ALA A 21 -6.01 -3.53 8.82
C ALA A 21 -5.82 -3.35 10.34
N GLU A 22 -5.61 -4.43 11.08
CA GLU A 22 -5.42 -4.41 12.53
C GLU A 22 -4.02 -3.92 12.95
N LYS A 23 -2.99 -4.24 12.17
CA LYS A 23 -1.58 -3.95 12.51
C LYS A 23 -1.08 -2.61 11.99
N VAL A 24 -1.66 -2.09 10.92
CA VAL A 24 -1.21 -0.85 10.27
C VAL A 24 -2.35 0.17 10.19
N PHE A 25 -3.47 -0.17 9.53
CA PHE A 25 -4.49 0.83 9.21
C PHE A 25 -5.17 1.42 10.45
N GLU A 26 -5.63 0.59 11.38
CA GLU A 26 -6.32 1.08 12.58
C GLU A 26 -5.37 1.85 13.54
N PRO A 27 -4.13 1.39 13.80
CA PRO A 27 -3.14 2.18 14.53
C PRO A 27 -2.81 3.51 13.85
N LEU A 28 -2.68 3.54 12.52
CA LEU A 28 -2.49 4.77 11.75
C LEU A 28 -3.67 5.74 11.94
N ARG A 29 -4.90 5.25 11.78
CA ARG A 29 -6.13 6.03 11.92
C ARG A 29 -6.22 6.67 13.31
N LYS A 30 -6.03 5.87 14.37
CA LYS A 30 -6.02 6.35 15.77
C LYS A 30 -4.88 7.33 16.01
N GLY A 31 -3.70 7.01 15.52
CA GLY A 31 -2.48 7.78 15.64
C GLY A 31 -2.56 9.19 15.07
N LEU A 32 -3.35 9.36 14.01
CA LEU A 32 -3.62 10.63 13.35
C LEU A 32 -4.92 11.30 13.86
N GLY A 33 -5.39 10.90 15.04
CA GLY A 33 -6.54 11.52 15.71
C GLY A 33 -7.89 10.99 15.21
N ASP A 34 -7.98 9.69 14.92
CA ASP A 34 -9.19 8.99 14.45
C ASP A 34 -9.77 9.53 13.13
N ARG A 35 -8.92 10.13 12.29
CA ARG A 35 -9.33 10.76 11.01
C ARG A 35 -9.58 9.73 9.90
N PRO A 36 -10.48 10.02 8.94
CA PRO A 36 -10.66 9.16 7.77
C PRO A 36 -9.37 9.05 6.93
N ILE A 37 -9.13 7.86 6.38
CA ILE A 37 -8.01 7.59 5.48
C ILE A 37 -8.55 6.82 4.28
N HIS A 38 -8.33 7.35 3.08
CA HIS A 38 -8.76 6.81 1.82
C HIS A 38 -7.81 5.70 1.37
N ILE A 39 -8.35 4.48 1.28
CA ILE A 39 -7.66 3.35 0.67
C ILE A 39 -8.01 3.35 -0.81
N SER A 40 -7.10 3.83 -1.66
CA SER A 40 -7.30 3.91 -3.11
C SER A 40 -7.11 2.57 -3.82
N SER A 41 -6.33 1.67 -3.21
CA SER A 41 -6.18 0.29 -3.67
C SER A 41 -5.86 -0.64 -2.49
N PHE A 42 -6.53 -1.80 -2.43
CA PHE A 42 -6.26 -2.81 -1.41
C PHE A 42 -5.93 -4.16 -2.05
N TYR A 43 -6.91 -5.06 -2.12
CA TYR A 43 -6.75 -6.35 -2.79
C TYR A 43 -6.78 -6.22 -4.32
N ARG A 44 -5.92 -6.97 -5.00
CA ARG A 44 -5.92 -7.17 -6.45
C ARG A 44 -5.95 -8.67 -6.75
N SER A 45 -7.00 -9.14 -7.41
CA SER A 45 -7.00 -10.46 -8.05
C SER A 45 -5.88 -10.53 -9.08
N LYS A 46 -5.46 -11.74 -9.45
CA LYS A 46 -4.40 -11.93 -10.44
C LYS A 46 -4.68 -11.14 -11.74
N ASP A 47 -5.90 -11.27 -12.25
CA ASP A 47 -6.30 -10.59 -13.49
C ASP A 47 -6.29 -9.06 -13.35
N LEU A 48 -6.74 -8.53 -12.21
CA LEU A 48 -6.67 -7.09 -11.95
C LEU A 48 -5.22 -6.62 -11.79
N ASN A 49 -4.39 -7.39 -11.09
CA ASN A 49 -2.98 -7.08 -10.89
C ASN A 49 -2.24 -7.02 -12.23
N ASP A 50 -2.44 -8.02 -13.10
CA ASP A 50 -1.87 -8.07 -14.45
C ASP A 50 -2.33 -6.86 -15.28
N LEU A 51 -3.63 -6.52 -15.23
CA LEU A 51 -4.20 -5.40 -15.98
C LEU A 51 -3.59 -4.04 -15.58
N VAL A 52 -3.28 -3.83 -14.30
CA VAL A 52 -2.67 -2.58 -13.81
C VAL A 52 -1.14 -2.60 -13.86
N GLY A 53 -0.54 -3.61 -14.50
CA GLY A 53 0.92 -3.74 -14.65
C GLY A 53 1.64 -4.14 -13.37
N GLY A 54 0.91 -4.73 -12.41
CA GLY A 54 1.48 -5.28 -11.19
C GLY A 54 2.34 -6.52 -11.47
N VAL A 55 3.29 -6.79 -10.57
CA VAL A 55 4.14 -7.99 -10.68
C VAL A 55 3.32 -9.22 -10.28
N SER A 56 3.22 -10.22 -11.16
CA SER A 56 2.53 -11.51 -10.90
C SER A 56 3.45 -12.72 -11.05
N GLY A 57 4.77 -12.51 -11.17
CA GLY A 57 5.77 -13.55 -11.36
C GLY A 57 6.14 -14.31 -10.08
N LEU A 58 7.40 -14.75 -9.98
CA LEU A 58 7.91 -15.54 -8.84
C LEU A 58 7.75 -14.88 -7.47
N ARG A 59 7.75 -13.53 -7.42
CA ARG A 59 7.39 -12.76 -6.24
C ARG A 59 6.24 -11.82 -6.61
N PRO A 60 4.98 -12.24 -6.42
CA PRO A 60 3.83 -11.44 -6.79
C PRO A 60 3.70 -10.19 -5.91
N SER A 61 2.92 -9.22 -6.38
CA SER A 61 2.57 -8.03 -5.61
C SER A 61 1.88 -8.41 -4.30
N GLN A 62 2.23 -7.72 -3.22
CA GLN A 62 1.59 -7.92 -1.92
C GLN A 62 0.11 -7.47 -1.90
N HIS A 63 -0.35 -6.69 -2.90
CA HIS A 63 -1.78 -6.44 -3.12
C HIS A 63 -2.56 -7.70 -3.49
N MET A 64 -1.90 -8.73 -4.02
CA MET A 64 -2.55 -10.02 -4.27
C MET A 64 -2.83 -10.80 -2.99
N CYS A 65 -2.34 -10.31 -1.84
CA CYS A 65 -2.57 -10.85 -0.50
C CYS A 65 -2.29 -12.36 -0.39
N THR A 66 -1.25 -12.85 -1.08
CA THR A 66 -0.85 -14.25 -1.08
C THR A 66 -0.04 -14.61 0.16
N ASP A 67 0.02 -15.90 0.47
CA ASP A 67 0.76 -16.43 1.62
C ASP A 67 0.36 -15.77 2.94
N THR A 68 1.23 -14.91 3.49
CA THR A 68 1.07 -14.21 4.77
C THR A 68 1.27 -12.70 4.64
N GLU A 69 1.12 -12.16 3.43
CA GLU A 69 1.44 -10.77 3.13
C GLU A 69 0.18 -10.05 2.62
N ALA A 70 0.11 -8.74 2.87
CA ALA A 70 -0.90 -7.86 2.30
C ALA A 70 -0.33 -6.46 2.12
N ALA A 71 -0.90 -5.68 1.21
CA ALA A 71 -0.55 -4.28 1.00
C ALA A 71 -1.77 -3.42 0.68
N MET A 72 -1.68 -2.13 0.98
CA MET A 72 -2.67 -1.12 0.65
C MET A 72 -1.99 0.15 0.14
N ASP A 73 -2.66 0.84 -0.78
CA ASP A 73 -2.29 2.17 -1.22
C ASP A 73 -3.25 3.17 -0.57
N LEU A 74 -2.70 4.22 0.02
CA LEU A 74 -3.40 5.27 0.75
C LEU A 74 -3.21 6.59 0.01
N ASP A 75 -4.32 7.27 -0.27
CA ASP A 75 -4.29 8.49 -1.08
C ASP A 75 -5.42 9.44 -0.67
N ASN A 76 -5.16 10.21 0.38
CA ASN A 76 -6.09 11.22 0.85
C ASN A 76 -6.11 12.44 -0.06
N ASP A 77 -4.96 12.79 -0.66
CA ASP A 77 -4.84 14.03 -1.43
C ASP A 77 -5.63 13.96 -2.75
N SER A 78 -5.82 12.79 -3.36
CA SER A 78 -6.69 12.66 -4.55
C SER A 78 -8.17 12.95 -4.31
N ILE A 79 -8.60 12.99 -3.05
CA ILE A 79 -9.96 13.38 -2.65
C ILE A 79 -9.97 14.56 -1.67
N GLU A 80 -8.88 15.33 -1.63
CA GLU A 80 -8.71 16.54 -0.82
C GLU A 80 -8.97 16.32 0.70
N LEU A 81 -8.69 15.12 1.19
CA LEU A 81 -8.89 14.72 2.58
C LEU A 81 -7.65 15.01 3.45
N LYS A 82 -7.85 15.28 4.75
CA LYS A 82 -6.77 15.32 5.74
C LYS A 82 -6.81 14.08 6.63
N PRO A 83 -5.66 13.54 7.06
CA PRO A 83 -4.27 14.01 6.86
C PRO A 83 -3.75 13.82 5.42
N THR A 84 -2.74 14.60 5.02
CA THR A 84 -2.08 14.50 3.69
C THR A 84 -1.34 13.18 3.51
N ASN A 85 -0.99 12.85 2.26
CA ASN A 85 -0.20 11.66 1.96
C ASN A 85 1.18 11.71 2.65
N LYS A 86 1.83 12.87 2.74
CA LYS A 86 3.08 13.04 3.52
C LYS A 86 2.89 12.75 5.01
N GLU A 87 1.82 13.27 5.63
CA GLU A 87 1.53 13.03 7.04
C GLU A 87 1.26 11.55 7.32
N ILE A 88 0.53 10.88 6.43
CA ILE A 88 0.30 9.43 6.48
C ILE A 88 1.64 8.67 6.40
N PHE A 89 2.45 8.98 5.39
CA PHE A 89 3.75 8.33 5.18
C PHE A 89 4.65 8.46 6.41
N ASN A 90 4.81 9.68 6.92
CA ASN A 90 5.68 9.96 8.06
C ASN A 90 5.18 9.27 9.33
N TYR A 91 3.86 9.24 9.55
CA TYR A 91 3.32 8.55 10.72
C TYR A 91 3.64 7.05 10.68
N ILE A 92 3.39 6.38 9.54
CA ILE A 92 3.70 4.94 9.39
C ILE A 92 5.19 4.72 9.60
N LYS A 93 6.02 5.51 8.93
CA LYS A 93 7.49 5.42 8.97
C LYS A 93 8.03 5.48 10.41
N ASP A 94 7.55 6.44 11.19
CA ASP A 94 8.13 6.75 12.50
C ASP A 94 7.49 5.96 13.65
N ASN A 95 6.27 5.41 13.46
CA ASN A 95 5.49 4.86 14.57
C ASN A 95 5.03 3.40 14.40
N LEU A 96 4.99 2.85 13.17
CA LEU A 96 4.32 1.58 12.91
C LEU A 96 5.26 0.49 12.43
N GLU A 97 4.87 -0.76 12.65
CA GLU A 97 5.51 -1.94 12.07
C GLU A 97 4.97 -2.20 10.66
N PHE A 98 5.87 -2.34 9.68
CA PHE A 98 5.53 -2.55 8.28
C PHE A 98 6.64 -3.31 7.57
N ASP A 99 6.28 -4.00 6.50
CA ASP A 99 7.22 -4.74 5.68
C ASP A 99 7.88 -3.82 4.64
N GLN A 100 7.08 -3.18 3.79
CA GLN A 100 7.52 -2.19 2.82
C GLN A 100 6.64 -0.93 2.92
N LEU A 101 7.27 0.24 2.85
CA LEU A 101 6.62 1.54 2.78
C LEU A 101 7.22 2.30 1.61
N ILE A 102 6.40 2.73 0.65
CA ILE A 102 6.88 3.40 -0.56
C ILE A 102 6.22 4.77 -0.68
N TRP A 103 7.08 5.78 -0.87
CA TRP A 103 6.71 7.09 -1.37
C TRP A 103 6.50 6.95 -2.87
N GLU A 104 5.26 6.71 -3.29
CA GLU A 104 4.95 6.48 -4.70
C GLU A 104 4.75 7.82 -5.42
N PHE A 105 5.65 8.10 -6.36
CA PHE A 105 5.65 9.28 -7.22
C PHE A 105 5.60 10.60 -6.44
N GLY A 106 4.94 11.63 -6.98
CA GLY A 106 4.92 12.98 -6.42
C GLY A 106 6.26 13.72 -6.52
N ASP A 107 6.49 14.61 -5.55
CA ASP A 107 7.69 15.43 -5.46
C ASP A 107 8.46 15.17 -4.16
N ASN A 108 9.40 16.05 -3.80
CA ASN A 108 10.21 15.91 -2.58
C ASN A 108 9.44 16.26 -1.31
N GLU A 109 8.29 16.90 -1.44
CA GLU A 109 7.48 17.40 -0.34
C GLU A 109 6.27 16.52 -0.08
N ASN A 110 5.64 15.95 -1.11
CA ASN A 110 4.46 15.11 -0.99
C ASN A 110 4.47 13.94 -2.02
N PRO A 111 4.15 12.70 -1.62
CA PRO A 111 3.94 11.62 -2.57
C PRO A 111 2.58 11.77 -3.26
N ASP A 112 2.46 11.25 -4.48
CA ASP A 112 1.14 11.14 -5.12
C ASP A 112 0.25 10.16 -4.35
N TRP A 113 0.82 9.07 -3.81
CA TRP A 113 0.17 8.20 -2.82
C TRP A 113 1.19 7.42 -1.97
N VAL A 114 0.71 6.79 -0.91
CA VAL A 114 1.52 5.98 0.00
C VAL A 114 1.20 4.50 -0.18
N HIS A 115 2.18 3.71 -0.58
CA HIS A 115 2.07 2.25 -0.53
C HIS A 115 2.59 1.73 0.81
N VAL A 116 1.84 0.86 1.48
CA VAL A 116 2.30 0.16 2.68
C VAL A 116 1.93 -1.31 2.64
N SER A 117 2.86 -2.17 3.03
CA SER A 117 2.67 -3.61 3.16
C SER A 117 3.04 -4.13 4.53
N TYR A 118 2.55 -5.32 4.85
CA TYR A 118 2.80 -6.01 6.11
C TYR A 118 2.94 -7.51 5.85
N SER A 119 3.91 -8.13 6.51
CA SER A 119 4.13 -9.57 6.49
C SER A 119 3.86 -10.16 7.87
N GLY A 120 3.05 -11.23 7.91
CA GLY A 120 2.80 -12.00 9.12
C GLY A 120 4.00 -12.80 9.62
N ILE A 121 5.06 -12.91 8.81
CA ILE A 121 6.27 -13.67 9.14
C ILE A 121 7.39 -12.71 9.56
N LYS A 122 7.76 -11.76 8.70
CA LYS A 122 8.88 -10.84 8.95
C LYS A 122 8.68 -9.52 8.23
N ASN A 123 8.64 -8.44 9.00
CA ASN A 123 8.58 -7.09 8.49
C ASN A 123 9.99 -6.54 8.24
N ARG A 124 10.30 -6.20 6.99
CA ARG A 124 11.63 -5.74 6.57
C ARG A 124 11.92 -4.27 6.89
N LYS A 125 10.90 -3.46 7.23
CA LYS A 125 11.02 -2.01 7.39
C LYS A 125 11.66 -1.33 6.17
N GLN A 126 11.39 -1.84 4.99
CA GLN A 126 11.98 -1.31 3.77
C GLN A 126 11.26 -0.02 3.39
N ILE A 127 12.01 1.08 3.27
CA ILE A 127 11.48 2.36 2.82
C ILE A 127 12.04 2.68 1.44
N LEU A 128 11.15 2.92 0.49
CA LEU A 128 11.51 3.20 -0.89
C LEU A 128 10.85 4.49 -1.38
N ARG A 129 11.38 5.02 -2.48
CA ARG A 129 10.75 6.07 -3.27
C ARG A 129 10.68 5.63 -4.73
N SER A 130 9.54 5.85 -5.37
CA SER A 130 9.37 5.56 -6.79
C SER A 130 9.53 6.81 -7.66
N PHE A 131 9.98 6.61 -8.89
CA PHE A 131 10.13 7.67 -9.89
C PHE A 131 10.11 7.07 -11.31
N TYR A 132 9.77 7.90 -12.29
CA TYR A 132 9.84 7.51 -13.70
C TYR A 132 11.26 7.68 -14.25
N ARG A 133 11.81 6.62 -14.86
CA ARG A 133 13.09 6.68 -15.59
C ARG A 133 13.09 5.69 -16.75
N TYR A 134 13.56 6.14 -17.91
CA TYR A 134 13.63 5.35 -19.16
C TYR A 134 12.30 4.67 -19.53
N GLY A 135 11.18 5.39 -19.39
CA GLY A 135 9.85 4.90 -19.78
C GLY A 135 9.24 3.86 -18.83
N GLY A 136 9.78 3.69 -17.61
CA GLY A 136 9.19 2.82 -16.61
C GLY A 136 9.38 3.32 -15.18
N VAL A 137 8.67 2.68 -14.25
CA VAL A 137 8.80 2.95 -12.81
C VAL A 137 10.11 2.34 -12.31
N ARG A 138 10.83 3.09 -11.48
CA ARG A 138 12.02 2.65 -10.75
C ARG A 138 11.86 2.99 -9.29
N TYR A 139 12.62 2.29 -8.46
CA TYR A 139 12.59 2.45 -7.01
C TYR A 139 14.01 2.68 -6.51
N GLU A 140 14.17 3.61 -5.58
CA GLU A 140 15.38 3.82 -4.80
C GLU A 140 15.08 3.74 -3.31
N LYS A 141 16.13 3.65 -2.49
CA LYS A 141 15.97 3.74 -1.04
C LYS A 141 15.63 5.19 -0.68
N TYR A 142 14.61 5.36 0.15
CA TYR A 142 14.28 6.66 0.76
C TYR A 142 15.33 7.05 1.80
#